data_AF-A0A814V8Q5-F1
#
_entry.id   AF-A0A814V8Q5-F1
#
_cell.length_a   1.000
_cell.length_b   1.000
_cell.length_c   1.000
_cell.angle_alpha   90.00
_cell.angle_beta   90.00
_cell.angle_gamma   90.00
#
_symmetry.space_group_name_H-M   'P 1'
#
loop_
_entity.id
_entity.type
_entity.pdbx_description
1 polymer ?
#
loop_
_entity_poly.entity_id
_entity_poly.type
_entity_poly.pdbx_seq_one_letter_code
_entity_poly.pdbx_strand_id
1 'polypeptide(L)'
;MLRIELSSTGDTNSLAKQHIDQMDSLQTTYLSKMLSNLSSNDVRTKMVSSIKTLDKLSIDELYEYLLRLDLNSKSLAERLKNERVSGADLVNFNEDDYKNCSITYGEKKKLQLLIEQKQTNLNAQLVVPISNASDSTQMQSEINRLKAIIQEQEQQIQEKNASVQQLEDITEKQEQQTQLQDAIIKQLQEALKTQSEEMQVLIDLSQEHRSLVLSSQNSSAK
;
A
#
# COMPACT_ATOMS: atom_id res chain seq x y z
N MET A 1 49.29 -50.64 3.31
CA MET A 1 47.95 -50.33 3.85
C MET A 1 48.14 -49.47 5.09
N LEU A 2 48.00 -48.15 4.97
CA LEU A 2 48.17 -47.20 6.09
C LEU A 2 46.79 -46.63 6.42
N ARG A 3 46.36 -46.86 7.66
CA ARG A 3 45.04 -46.49 8.19
C ARG A 3 44.98 -44.97 8.33
N ILE A 4 43.97 -44.35 7.72
CA ILE A 4 43.59 -42.98 8.01
C ILE A 4 42.79 -43.03 9.31
N GLU A 5 43.42 -42.62 10.42
CA GLU A 5 42.72 -42.38 11.67
C GLU A 5 41.93 -41.07 11.53
N LEU A 6 40.60 -41.18 11.46
CA LEU A 6 39.73 -40.02 11.65
C LEU A 6 39.92 -39.53 13.10
N SER A 7 40.38 -38.28 13.23
CA SER A 7 40.48 -37.60 14.51
C SER A 7 39.10 -37.52 15.18
N SER A 8 39.07 -38.01 16.41
CA SER A 8 37.94 -37.97 17.36
C SER A 8 37.23 -36.62 17.36
N THR A 9 35.90 -36.65 17.34
CA THR A 9 34.99 -35.51 17.53
C THR A 9 35.34 -34.73 18.80
N GLY A 10 36.16 -33.70 18.66
CA GLY A 10 36.44 -32.69 19.68
C GLY A 10 35.61 -31.43 19.41
N ASP A 11 34.73 -31.10 20.36
CA ASP A 11 34.03 -29.81 20.55
C ASP A 11 33.51 -29.08 19.30
N THR A 12 32.38 -29.54 18.77
CA THR A 12 31.52 -28.79 17.85
C THR A 12 31.03 -27.45 18.44
N ASN A 13 31.04 -27.30 19.77
CA ASN A 13 30.70 -26.05 20.46
C ASN A 13 31.74 -24.94 20.26
N SER A 14 33.02 -25.27 20.07
CA SER A 14 34.09 -24.28 19.89
C SER A 14 34.04 -23.65 18.50
N LEU A 15 33.79 -24.46 17.47
CA LEU A 15 33.68 -24.00 16.08
C LEU A 15 32.40 -23.18 15.85
N ALA A 16 31.27 -23.61 16.45
CA ALA A 16 30.02 -22.85 16.37
C ALA A 16 30.12 -21.48 17.03
N LYS A 17 30.81 -21.40 18.18
CA LYS A 17 31.03 -20.12 18.89
C LYS A 17 31.99 -19.20 18.15
N GLN A 18 33.07 -19.74 17.57
CA GLN A 18 33.94 -18.97 16.66
C GLN A 18 33.20 -18.43 15.44
N HIS A 19 32.29 -19.20 14.85
CA HIS A 19 31.50 -18.72 13.71
C HIS A 19 30.53 -17.60 14.09
N ILE A 20 29.90 -17.67 15.27
CA ILE A 20 29.02 -16.61 15.78
C ILE A 20 29.82 -15.33 16.05
N ASP A 21 30.95 -15.44 16.76
CA ASP A 21 31.81 -14.29 17.08
C ASP A 21 32.38 -13.65 15.80
N GLN A 22 32.68 -14.45 14.78
CA GLN A 22 33.11 -13.95 13.46
C GLN A 22 31.98 -13.23 12.72
N MET A 23 30.75 -13.74 12.78
CA MET A 23 29.59 -13.09 12.16
C MET A 23 29.24 -11.76 12.85
N ASP A 24 29.31 -11.71 14.17
CA ASP A 24 29.06 -10.48 14.95
C ASP A 24 30.15 -9.43 14.68
N SER A 25 31.41 -9.85 14.59
CA SER A 25 32.53 -9.01 14.17
C SER A 25 32.36 -8.44 12.75
N LEU A 26 31.88 -9.27 11.82
CA LEU A 26 31.65 -8.84 10.43
C LEU A 26 30.50 -7.83 10.36
N GLN A 27 29.41 -8.08 11.09
CA GLN A 27 28.27 -7.17 11.17
C GLN A 27 28.65 -5.85 11.81
N THR A 28 29.35 -5.87 12.96
CA THR A 28 29.80 -4.64 13.63
C THR A 28 30.79 -3.86 12.77
N THR A 29 31.67 -4.54 12.03
CA THR A 29 32.60 -3.90 11.08
C THR A 29 31.86 -3.31 9.87
N TYR A 30 30.91 -4.04 9.29
CA TYR A 30 30.12 -3.55 8.16
C TYR A 30 29.25 -2.35 8.56
N LEU A 31 28.59 -2.43 9.72
CA LEU A 31 27.79 -1.35 10.27
C LEU A 31 28.66 -0.13 10.60
N SER A 32 29.84 -0.34 11.21
CA SER A 32 30.79 0.74 11.49
C SER A 32 31.31 1.39 10.22
N LYS A 33 31.54 0.61 9.16
CA LYS A 33 31.98 1.12 7.85
C LYS A 33 30.86 1.88 7.14
N MET A 34 29.62 1.40 7.22
CA MET A 34 28.43 2.11 6.73
C MET A 34 28.22 3.44 7.47
N LEU A 35 28.31 3.43 8.80
CA LEU A 35 28.19 4.64 9.63
C LEU A 35 29.37 5.61 9.42
N SER A 36 30.58 5.11 9.26
CA SER A 36 31.77 5.91 8.93
C SER A 36 31.65 6.57 7.55
N ASN A 37 31.03 5.89 6.57
CA ASN A 37 30.76 6.47 5.26
C ASN A 37 29.64 7.53 5.29
N LEU A 38 28.77 7.50 6.31
CA LEU A 38 27.76 8.53 6.55
C LEU A 38 28.31 9.74 7.33
N SER A 39 29.45 9.58 8.02
CA SER A 39 30.06 10.61 8.87
C SER A 39 30.98 11.59 8.11
N SER A 40 31.36 11.29 6.88
CA SER A 40 32.40 12.03 6.13
C SER A 40 31.85 12.69 4.86
N ASN A 41 30.72 13.39 4.97
CA ASN A 41 30.35 14.39 3.97
C ASN A 41 30.07 15.72 4.65
N ASP A 42 31.02 16.62 4.42
CA ASP A 42 31.18 18.02 4.87
C ASP A 42 30.02 18.97 4.46
N VAL A 43 28.87 18.40 4.08
CA VAL A 43 27.62 19.13 3.81
C VAL A 43 26.75 19.21 5.07
N ARG A 44 26.92 18.28 6.02
CA ARG A 44 26.02 18.16 7.19
C ARG A 44 26.16 19.31 8.19
N THR A 45 27.33 19.96 8.29
CA THR A 45 27.58 21.10 9.18
C THR A 45 27.03 22.43 8.66
N LYS A 46 26.79 22.58 7.35
CA LYS A 46 25.99 23.71 6.81
C LYS A 46 24.49 23.42 6.76
N MET A 47 24.11 22.16 6.89
CA MET A 47 22.73 21.67 6.81
C MET A 47 22.12 21.38 8.19
N VAL A 48 22.62 22.04 9.24
CA VAL A 48 21.88 22.28 10.50
C VAL A 48 21.26 23.68 10.45
N SER A 49 20.87 24.15 9.26
CA SER A 49 19.71 25.03 9.18
C SER A 49 18.52 24.15 9.57
N SER A 50 17.87 24.52 10.67
CA SER A 50 16.71 23.86 11.29
C SER A 50 15.88 23.09 10.26
N ILE A 51 15.58 21.81 10.51
CA ILE A 51 14.62 21.05 9.71
C ILE A 51 13.35 21.90 9.63
N LYS A 52 13.14 22.57 8.49
CA LYS A 52 11.99 23.44 8.31
C LYS A 52 10.75 22.54 8.35
N THR A 53 9.82 22.93 9.19
CA THR A 53 8.53 22.30 9.33
C THR A 53 7.76 22.52 8.01
N LEU A 54 6.83 21.62 7.66
CA LEU A 54 6.20 21.65 6.34
C LEU A 54 5.58 23.03 6.03
N ASP A 55 4.99 23.66 7.04
CA ASP A 55 4.43 25.02 7.03
C ASP A 55 5.44 26.14 6.76
N LYS A 56 6.74 25.90 6.98
CA LYS A 56 7.81 26.88 6.78
C LYS A 56 8.54 26.73 5.45
N LEU A 57 8.13 25.77 4.61
CA LEU A 57 8.72 25.61 3.28
C LEU A 57 8.20 26.68 2.34
N SER A 58 9.13 27.39 1.69
CA SER A 58 8.77 28.22 0.54
C SER A 58 8.27 27.35 -0.62
N ILE A 59 7.67 27.98 -1.65
CA ILE A 59 7.16 27.27 -2.83
C ILE A 59 8.25 26.42 -3.50
N ASP A 60 9.45 26.99 -3.68
CA ASP A 60 10.59 26.28 -4.28
C ASP A 60 11.12 25.17 -3.37
N GLU A 61 11.14 25.39 -2.04
CA GLU A 61 11.55 24.37 -1.08
C GLU A 61 10.55 23.21 -1.02
N LEU A 62 9.24 23.49 -1.10
CA LEU A 62 8.19 22.48 -1.15
C LEU A 62 8.27 21.65 -2.44
N TYR A 63 8.52 22.30 -3.58
CA TYR A 63 8.73 21.63 -4.86
C TYR A 63 9.90 20.64 -4.80
N GLU A 64 11.07 21.11 -4.36
CA GLU A 64 12.26 20.26 -4.19
C GLU A 64 12.02 19.14 -3.18
N TYR A 65 11.25 19.42 -2.13
CA TYR A 65 10.92 18.44 -1.11
C TYR A 65 10.07 17.30 -1.68
N LEU A 66 9.03 17.61 -2.45
CA LEU A 66 8.18 16.60 -3.09
C LEU A 66 8.94 15.75 -4.10
N LEU A 67 9.84 16.34 -4.89
CA LEU A 67 10.68 15.61 -5.84
C LEU A 67 11.65 14.64 -5.18
N ARG A 68 12.22 15.00 -4.02
CA ARG A 68 13.13 14.13 -3.27
C ARG A 68 12.44 12.94 -2.63
N LEU A 69 11.15 13.09 -2.31
CA LEU A 69 10.35 12.02 -1.70
C LEU A 69 9.83 11.01 -2.71
N ASP A 70 9.34 11.48 -3.85
CA ASP A 70 8.82 10.62 -4.91
C ASP A 70 9.06 11.26 -6.28
N LEU A 71 9.97 10.66 -7.05
CA LEU A 71 10.28 11.09 -8.42
C LEU A 71 9.05 11.07 -9.33
N ASN A 72 8.06 10.20 -9.06
CA ASN A 72 6.81 10.14 -9.81
C ASN A 72 5.85 11.28 -9.47
N SER A 73 6.11 12.02 -8.39
CA SER A 73 5.32 13.19 -7.98
C SER A 73 5.76 14.48 -8.67
N LYS A 74 6.62 14.42 -9.69
CA LYS A 74 7.06 15.59 -10.47
C LYS A 74 5.91 16.40 -11.06
N SER A 75 4.96 15.73 -11.69
CA SER A 75 3.79 16.39 -12.29
C SER A 75 2.94 17.12 -11.24
N LEU A 76 2.76 16.51 -10.07
CA LEU A 76 2.05 17.10 -8.93
C LEU A 76 2.83 18.30 -8.36
N ALA A 77 4.14 18.17 -8.16
CA ALA A 77 5.00 19.23 -7.65
C ALA A 77 5.02 20.45 -8.59
N GLU A 78 5.08 20.23 -9.91
CA GLU A 78 4.99 21.30 -10.92
C GLU A 78 3.63 22.02 -10.87
N ARG A 79 2.52 21.28 -10.73
CA ARG A 79 1.18 21.90 -10.57
C ARG A 79 1.11 22.79 -9.33
N LEU A 80 1.54 22.28 -8.17
CA LEU A 80 1.57 23.05 -6.92
C LEU A 80 2.47 24.29 -7.02
N LYS A 81 3.61 24.17 -7.72
CA LYS A 81 4.52 25.30 -7.96
C LYS A 81 3.89 26.37 -8.86
N ASN A 82 3.21 25.96 -9.92
CA ASN A 82 2.54 26.88 -10.85
C ASN A 82 1.41 27.67 -10.18
N GLU A 83 0.66 27.00 -9.29
CA GLU A 83 -0.37 27.62 -8.45
C GLU A 83 0.21 28.40 -7.25
N ARG A 84 1.55 28.51 -7.16
CA ARG A 84 2.29 29.22 -6.11
C ARG A 84 1.93 28.76 -4.69
N VAL A 85 1.66 27.46 -4.53
CA VAL A 85 1.31 26.86 -3.24
C VAL A 85 2.56 26.77 -2.37
N SER A 86 2.55 27.45 -1.23
CA SER A 86 3.60 27.31 -0.22
C SER A 86 3.33 26.13 0.72
N GLY A 87 4.31 25.77 1.54
CA GLY A 87 4.14 24.75 2.56
C GLY A 87 3.04 25.10 3.58
N ALA A 88 2.88 26.38 3.92
CA ALA A 88 1.80 26.86 4.79
C ALA A 88 0.43 26.71 4.15
N ASP A 89 0.32 26.98 2.85
CA ASP A 89 -0.93 26.83 2.12
C ASP A 89 -1.32 25.35 2.05
N LEU A 90 -0.36 24.48 1.70
CA LEU A 90 -0.58 23.04 1.58
C LEU A 90 -1.10 22.41 2.88
N VAL A 91 -0.61 22.86 4.04
CA VAL A 91 -1.05 22.39 5.36
C VAL A 91 -2.52 22.74 5.63
N ASN A 92 -3.03 23.83 5.04
CA ASN A 92 -4.38 24.34 5.24
C ASN A 92 -5.34 24.02 4.09
N PHE A 93 -4.95 23.16 3.14
CA PHE A 93 -5.78 22.81 1.99
C PHE A 93 -7.15 22.25 2.40
N ASN A 94 -8.19 22.83 1.83
CA ASN A 94 -9.55 22.31 1.88
C ASN A 94 -9.91 21.55 0.59
N GLU A 95 -11.11 20.96 0.54
CA GLU A 95 -11.60 20.20 -0.63
C GLU A 95 -11.63 21.01 -1.93
N ASP A 96 -11.87 22.31 -1.85
CA ASP A 96 -11.93 23.18 -3.02
C ASP A 96 -10.54 23.53 -3.53
N ASP A 97 -9.55 23.68 -2.64
CA ASP A 97 -8.14 23.88 -3.00
C ASP A 97 -7.57 22.69 -3.77
N TYR A 98 -7.91 21.46 -3.36
CA TYR A 98 -7.52 20.25 -4.09
C TYR A 98 -8.12 20.19 -5.49
N LYS A 99 -9.38 20.64 -5.65
CA LYS A 99 -10.05 20.71 -6.96
C LYS A 99 -9.44 21.79 -7.84
N ASN A 100 -9.18 22.97 -7.29
CA ASN A 100 -8.59 24.11 -8.02
C ASN A 100 -7.20 23.76 -8.55
N CYS A 101 -6.42 23.00 -7.79
CA CYS A 101 -5.09 22.52 -8.22
C CYS A 101 -5.13 21.28 -9.13
N SER A 102 -6.32 20.81 -9.55
CA SER A 102 -6.51 19.60 -10.36
C SER A 102 -5.80 18.36 -9.78
N ILE A 103 -5.87 18.18 -8.47
CA ILE A 103 -5.21 17.08 -7.75
C ILE A 103 -6.12 15.85 -7.79
N THR A 104 -5.57 14.71 -8.23
CA THR A 104 -6.33 13.45 -8.26
C THR A 104 -6.54 12.89 -6.86
N TYR A 105 -7.52 12.00 -6.69
CA TYR A 105 -7.81 11.37 -5.41
C TYR A 105 -6.58 10.66 -4.79
N GLY A 106 -5.78 9.97 -5.61
CA GLY A 106 -4.57 9.28 -5.16
C GLY A 106 -3.47 10.24 -4.72
N GLU A 107 -3.24 11.32 -5.47
CA GLU A 107 -2.28 12.37 -5.12
C GLU A 107 -2.69 13.12 -3.85
N LYS A 108 -3.98 13.41 -3.70
CA LYS A 108 -4.54 14.01 -2.48
C LYS A 108 -4.25 13.14 -1.27
N LYS A 109 -4.47 11.83 -1.36
CA LYS A 109 -4.16 10.90 -0.25
C LYS A 109 -2.68 10.89 0.10
N LYS A 110 -1.79 10.94 -0.89
CA LYS A 110 -0.34 11.06 -0.66
C LYS A 110 0.03 12.36 0.05
N LEU A 111 -0.54 13.49 -0.36
CA LEU A 111 -0.29 14.79 0.27
C LEU A 111 -0.83 14.85 1.70
N GLN A 112 -2.03 14.33 1.95
CA GLN A 112 -2.62 14.25 3.30
C GLN A 112 -1.73 13.44 4.24
N LEU A 113 -1.28 12.26 3.80
CA LEU A 113 -0.39 11.40 4.59
C LEU A 113 0.96 12.07 4.88
N LEU A 114 1.47 12.86 3.94
CA LEU A 114 2.71 13.64 4.11
C LEU A 114 2.53 14.79 5.12
N ILE A 115 1.40 15.48 5.09
CA ILE A 115 1.05 16.53 6.06
C ILE A 115 0.94 15.92 7.46
N GLU A 116 0.19 14.81 7.60
CA GLU A 116 0.02 14.08 8.86
C GLU A 116 1.37 13.64 9.45
N GLN A 117 2.21 12.96 8.67
CA GLN A 117 3.53 12.51 9.15
C GLN A 117 4.42 13.66 9.64
N LYS A 118 4.34 14.84 9.03
CA LYS A 118 5.14 16.00 9.46
C LYS A 118 4.55 16.71 10.67
N GLN A 119 3.23 16.76 10.81
CA GLN A 119 2.57 17.31 11.99
C GLN A 119 2.76 16.45 13.23
N THR A 120 2.70 15.12 13.11
CA THR A 120 2.92 14.19 14.24
C THR A 120 4.35 14.30 14.78
N ASN A 121 5.33 14.50 13.89
CA ASN A 121 6.72 14.76 14.27
C ASN A 121 6.91 16.12 14.96
N LEU A 122 6.04 17.10 14.69
CA LEU A 122 6.05 18.42 15.33
C LEU A 122 5.50 18.36 16.77
N ASN A 123 4.38 17.67 16.95
CA ASN A 123 3.75 17.52 18.28
C ASN A 123 4.63 16.73 19.25
N ALA A 124 5.48 15.85 18.73
CA ALA A 124 6.46 15.12 19.53
C ALA A 124 7.72 15.95 19.89
N GLN A 125 7.86 17.20 19.41
CA GLN A 125 8.94 18.13 19.78
C GLN A 125 8.49 19.26 20.73
N LEU A 126 7.18 19.41 20.98
CA LEU A 126 6.60 20.47 21.81
C LEU A 126 6.51 20.16 23.31
N VAL A 127 6.98 19.00 23.77
CA VAL A 127 7.08 18.65 25.20
C VAL A 127 8.55 18.49 25.58
N VAL A 128 9.21 19.61 25.91
CA VAL A 128 10.50 19.60 26.59
C VAL A 128 10.44 20.62 27.74
N PRO A 129 10.53 20.21 29.02
CA PRO A 129 11.19 21.05 29.99
C PRO A 129 12.71 20.94 29.76
N ILE A 130 13.35 22.08 29.54
CA ILE A 130 14.80 22.21 29.58
C ILE A 130 15.24 21.88 31.01
N SER A 131 15.95 20.78 31.20
CA SER A 131 16.74 20.56 32.41
C SER A 131 18.02 19.82 32.07
N ASN A 132 19.15 20.43 32.42
CA ASN A 132 20.50 19.87 32.37
C ASN A 132 20.58 18.54 33.12
N ALA A 133 20.31 17.42 32.42
CA ALA A 133 20.56 16.08 32.91
C ALA A 133 21.62 15.43 32.00
N SER A 134 22.58 14.75 32.60
CA SER A 134 23.71 14.09 31.93
C SER A 134 23.29 13.31 30.67
N ASP A 135 24.18 13.22 29.68
CA ASP A 135 23.96 12.57 28.37
C ASP A 135 23.31 11.17 28.45
N SER A 136 23.54 10.44 29.55
CA SER A 136 22.93 9.14 29.83
C SER A 136 21.41 9.21 30.10
N THR A 137 20.94 10.24 30.80
CA THR A 137 19.51 10.40 31.16
C THR A 137 18.69 10.83 29.96
N GLN A 138 19.24 11.71 29.11
CA GLN A 138 18.63 12.08 27.83
C GLN A 138 18.54 10.88 26.89
N MET A 139 19.61 10.10 26.77
CA MET A 139 19.61 8.90 25.94
C MET A 139 18.58 7.86 26.41
N GLN A 140 18.45 7.65 27.73
CA GLN A 140 17.44 6.74 28.27
C GLN A 140 16.01 7.24 28.03
N SER A 141 15.78 8.55 28.12
CA SER A 141 14.47 9.14 27.80
C SER A 141 14.09 8.96 26.33
N GLU A 142 15.06 9.09 25.42
CA GLU A 142 14.84 8.88 23.99
C GLU A 142 14.61 7.40 23.67
N ILE A 143 15.34 6.48 24.32
CA ILE A 143 15.08 5.04 24.21
C ILE A 143 13.66 4.70 24.65
N ASN A 144 13.20 5.25 25.78
CA ASN A 144 11.85 5.00 26.28
C ASN A 144 10.78 5.57 25.34
N ARG A 145 11.02 6.75 24.76
CA ARG A 145 10.15 7.35 23.75
C ARG A 145 10.08 6.50 22.48
N LEU A 146 11.22 6.07 21.96
CA LEU A 146 11.28 5.22 20.77
C LEU A 146 10.56 3.89 21.00
N LYS A 147 10.68 3.29 22.19
CA LYS A 147 9.92 2.08 22.55
C LYS A 147 8.40 2.31 22.52
N ALA A 148 7.92 3.44 23.02
CA ALA A 148 6.49 3.77 22.96
C ALA A 148 6.00 3.94 21.51
N ILE A 149 6.79 4.63 20.68
CA ILE A 149 6.49 4.79 19.24
C ILE A 149 6.44 3.44 18.54
N ILE A 150 7.40 2.55 18.83
CA ILE A 150 7.44 1.20 18.25
C ILE A 150 6.18 0.41 18.66
N GLN A 151 5.80 0.43 19.93
CA GLN A 151 4.59 -0.26 20.39
C GLN A 151 3.32 0.28 19.71
N GLU A 152 3.20 1.59 19.56
CA GLU A 152 2.08 2.20 18.85
C GLU A 152 2.07 1.81 17.37
N GLN A 153 3.24 1.77 16.71
CA GLN A 153 3.36 1.31 15.32
C GLN A 153 3.01 -0.17 15.17
N GLU A 154 3.43 -1.03 16.09
CA GLU A 154 3.08 -2.46 16.09
C GLU A 154 1.56 -2.65 16.21
N GLN A 155 0.90 -1.88 17.08
CA GLN A 155 -0.56 -1.92 17.23
C GLN A 155 -1.26 -1.44 15.95
N GLN A 156 -0.81 -0.34 15.35
CA GLN A 156 -1.34 0.14 14.07
C GLN A 156 -1.14 -0.87 12.94
N ILE A 157 -0.01 -1.60 12.92
CA ILE A 157 0.24 -2.66 11.93
C ILE A 157 -0.75 -3.82 12.14
N GLN A 158 -1.00 -4.24 13.38
CA GLN A 158 -1.98 -5.29 13.67
C GLN A 158 -3.39 -4.90 13.23
N GLU A 159 -3.83 -3.68 13.54
CA GLU A 159 -5.13 -3.17 13.11
C GLU A 159 -5.25 -3.10 11.59
N LYS A 160 -4.21 -2.63 10.90
CA LYS A 160 -4.17 -2.59 9.43
C LYS A 160 -4.18 -3.99 8.82
N ASN A 161 -3.47 -4.95 9.39
CA ASN A 161 -3.49 -6.33 8.92
C ASN A 161 -4.89 -6.94 9.06
N ALA A 162 -5.60 -6.68 10.16
CA ALA A 162 -6.98 -7.10 10.31
C ALA A 162 -7.90 -6.45 9.25
N SER A 163 -7.68 -5.17 8.94
CA SER A 163 -8.41 -4.48 7.88
C SER A 163 -8.12 -5.05 6.49
N VAL A 164 -6.87 -5.43 6.20
CA VAL A 164 -6.50 -6.06 4.91
C VAL A 164 -7.21 -7.39 4.78
N GLN A 165 -7.23 -8.21 5.83
CA GLN A 165 -7.89 -9.51 5.80
C GLN A 165 -9.41 -9.39 5.58
N GLN A 166 -10.06 -8.38 6.16
CA GLN A 166 -11.47 -8.10 5.86
C GLN A 166 -11.70 -7.70 4.40
N LEU A 167 -10.76 -6.99 3.78
CA LEU A 167 -10.85 -6.63 2.36
C LEU A 167 -10.65 -7.83 1.44
N GLU A 168 -9.77 -8.76 1.80
CA GLU A 168 -9.59 -10.04 1.10
C GLU A 168 -10.89 -10.86 1.15
N ASP A 169 -11.52 -10.99 2.32
CA ASP A 169 -12.81 -11.68 2.48
C ASP A 169 -13.93 -11.05 1.62
N ILE A 170 -13.98 -9.72 1.53
CA ILE A 170 -14.96 -9.01 0.68
C ILE A 170 -14.70 -9.31 -0.79
N THR A 171 -13.43 -9.30 -1.20
CA THR A 171 -13.04 -9.58 -2.58
C THR A 171 -13.40 -11.00 -2.98
N GLU A 172 -13.15 -11.98 -2.12
CA GLU A 172 -13.53 -13.38 -2.37
C GLU A 172 -15.05 -13.52 -2.51
N LYS A 173 -15.85 -12.87 -1.64
CA LYS A 173 -17.31 -12.87 -1.75
C LYS A 173 -17.82 -12.22 -3.03
N GLN A 174 -17.18 -11.16 -3.50
CA GLN A 174 -17.53 -10.54 -4.78
C GLN A 174 -17.24 -11.47 -5.97
N GLU A 175 -16.12 -12.21 -5.93
CA GLU A 175 -15.81 -13.19 -6.97
C GLU A 175 -16.84 -14.32 -6.99
N GLN A 176 -17.18 -14.87 -5.82
CA GLN A 176 -18.24 -15.89 -5.69
C GLN A 176 -19.60 -15.37 -6.19
N GLN A 177 -19.95 -14.12 -5.87
CA GLN A 177 -21.18 -13.50 -6.35
C GLN A 177 -21.19 -13.34 -7.87
N THR A 178 -20.06 -12.98 -8.48
CA THR A 178 -19.92 -12.85 -9.94
C THR A 178 -20.11 -14.22 -10.61
N GLN A 179 -19.46 -15.27 -10.09
CA GLN A 179 -19.64 -16.63 -10.60
C GLN A 179 -21.09 -17.11 -10.52
N LEU A 180 -21.80 -16.77 -9.44
CA LEU A 180 -23.23 -17.10 -9.29
C LEU A 180 -24.10 -16.34 -10.30
N GLN A 181 -23.82 -15.04 -10.52
CA GLN A 181 -24.53 -14.24 -11.53
C GLN A 181 -24.34 -14.81 -12.93
N ASP A 182 -23.11 -15.19 -13.30
CA ASP A 182 -22.81 -15.80 -14.59
C ASP A 182 -23.53 -17.15 -14.77
N ALA A 183 -23.59 -17.96 -13.71
CA ALA A 183 -24.33 -19.22 -13.72
C ALA A 183 -25.85 -19.01 -13.94
N ILE A 184 -26.43 -18.02 -13.27
CA ILE A 184 -27.85 -17.64 -13.44
C ILE A 184 -28.10 -17.15 -14.87
N ILE A 185 -27.24 -16.27 -15.40
CA ILE A 185 -27.37 -15.76 -16.77
C ILE A 185 -27.33 -16.90 -17.78
N LYS A 186 -26.40 -17.85 -17.60
CA LYS A 186 -26.29 -19.02 -18.48
C LYS A 186 -27.54 -19.89 -18.45
N GLN A 187 -28.08 -20.16 -17.26
CA GLN A 187 -29.34 -20.92 -17.11
C GLN A 187 -30.52 -20.20 -17.77
N LEU A 188 -30.62 -18.89 -17.61
CA LEU A 188 -31.68 -18.09 -18.26
C LEU A 188 -31.56 -18.14 -19.78
N GLN A 189 -30.35 -18.03 -20.32
CA GLN A 189 -30.11 -18.14 -21.76
C GLN A 189 -30.49 -19.53 -22.31
N GLU A 190 -30.18 -20.59 -21.58
CA GLU A 190 -30.55 -21.96 -21.96
C GLU A 190 -32.06 -22.17 -21.91
N ALA A 191 -32.73 -21.72 -20.84
CA ALA A 191 -34.18 -21.78 -20.73
C ALA A 191 -34.88 -20.99 -21.86
N LEU A 192 -34.35 -19.82 -22.21
CA LEU A 192 -34.90 -18.99 -23.29
C LEU A 192 -34.73 -19.65 -24.66
N LYS A 193 -33.61 -20.34 -24.86
CA LYS A 193 -33.36 -21.14 -26.07
C LYS A 193 -34.34 -22.31 -26.17
N THR A 194 -34.50 -23.09 -25.11
CA THR A 194 -35.45 -24.21 -25.07
C THR A 194 -36.88 -23.72 -25.32
N GLN A 195 -37.28 -22.63 -24.68
CA GLN A 195 -38.61 -22.03 -24.90
C GLN A 195 -38.81 -21.59 -26.36
N SER A 196 -37.77 -21.03 -26.99
CA SER A 196 -37.82 -20.66 -28.40
C SER A 196 -37.98 -21.88 -29.31
N GLU A 197 -37.28 -22.97 -29.02
CA GLU A 197 -37.38 -24.23 -29.77
C GLU A 197 -38.78 -24.86 -29.62
N GLU A 198 -39.31 -24.91 -28.40
CA GLU A 198 -40.68 -25.39 -28.13
C GLU A 198 -41.74 -24.55 -28.84
N MET A 199 -41.60 -23.23 -28.84
CA MET A 199 -42.50 -22.33 -29.53
C MET A 199 -42.46 -22.54 -31.06
N GLN A 200 -41.28 -22.81 -31.62
CA GLN A 200 -41.16 -23.11 -33.05
C GLN A 200 -41.91 -24.40 -33.41
N VAL A 201 -41.77 -25.46 -32.60
CA VAL A 201 -42.52 -26.72 -32.79
C VAL A 201 -44.03 -26.48 -32.73
N LEU A 202 -44.51 -25.64 -31.81
CA LEU A 202 -45.94 -25.29 -31.73
C LEU A 202 -46.43 -24.53 -32.97
N ILE A 203 -45.60 -23.64 -33.52
CA ILE A 203 -45.91 -22.92 -34.77
C ILE A 203 -46.02 -23.91 -35.92
N ASP A 204 -45.07 -24.82 -36.05
CA ASP A 204 -45.04 -25.82 -37.14
C ASP A 204 -46.26 -26.75 -37.06
N LEU A 205 -46.58 -27.27 -35.88
CA LEU A 205 -47.79 -28.09 -35.63
C LEU A 205 -49.08 -27.32 -35.96
N SER A 206 -49.14 -26.03 -35.62
CA SER A 206 -50.30 -25.18 -35.94
C SER A 206 -50.49 -24.98 -37.45
N GLN A 207 -49.39 -24.87 -38.20
CA GLN A 207 -49.42 -24.77 -39.66
C GLN A 207 -49.84 -26.10 -40.30
N GLU A 208 -49.32 -27.22 -39.80
CA GLU A 208 -49.69 -28.56 -40.26
C GLU A 208 -51.18 -28.84 -40.00
N HIS A 209 -51.68 -28.54 -38.79
CA HIS A 209 -53.08 -28.69 -38.46
C HIS A 209 -53.98 -27.85 -39.39
N ARG A 210 -53.62 -26.58 -39.65
CA ARG A 210 -54.36 -25.74 -40.62
C ARG A 210 -54.40 -26.36 -42.01
N SER A 211 -53.28 -26.92 -42.47
CA SER A 211 -53.20 -27.58 -43.78
C SER A 211 -54.08 -28.83 -43.85
N LEU A 212 -54.11 -29.63 -42.78
CA LEU A 212 -54.98 -30.82 -42.66
C LEU A 212 -56.48 -30.45 -42.64
N VAL A 213 -56.85 -29.37 -41.97
CA VAL A 213 -58.25 -28.89 -41.95
C VAL A 213 -58.68 -28.44 -43.34
N LEU A 214 -57.83 -27.68 -44.05
CA LEU A 214 -58.10 -27.23 -45.41
C LEU A 214 -58.22 -28.40 -46.39
N SER A 215 -57.36 -29.41 -46.29
CA SER A 215 -57.43 -30.61 -47.14
C SER A 215 -58.67 -31.45 -46.85
N SER A 216 -59.09 -31.57 -45.58
CA SER A 216 -60.32 -32.24 -45.15
C SER A 216 -61.59 -31.54 -45.64
N GLN A 217 -61.64 -30.20 -45.58
CA GLN A 217 -62.75 -29.41 -46.10
C GLN A 217 -62.88 -29.55 -47.63
N ASN A 218 -61.75 -29.51 -48.35
CA ASN A 218 -61.74 -29.68 -49.80
C ASN A 218 -62.10 -31.09 -50.27
N SER A 219 -61.86 -32.12 -49.45
CA SER A 219 -62.25 -33.50 -49.76
C SER A 219 -63.70 -33.82 -49.42
N SER A 220 -64.34 -33.03 -48.54
CA SER A 220 -65.76 -33.16 -48.17
C SER A 220 -66.72 -32.36 -49.06
N ALA A 221 -66.19 -31.49 -49.92
CA ALA A 221 -66.95 -30.66 -50.86
C ALA A 221 -67.08 -31.27 -52.29
N LYS A 222 -66.66 -32.53 -52.45
CA LYS A 222 -66.83 -33.34 -53.67
C LYS A 222 -67.82 -34.47 -53.40
#